data_AF-A0A3D4BC15-F1
#
_entry.id   AF-A0A3D4BC15-F1
#
_cell.length_a   1.000
_cell.length_b   1.000
_cell.length_c   1.000
_cell.angle_alpha   90.00
_cell.angle_beta   90.00
_cell.angle_gamma   90.00
#
_symmetry.space_group_name_H-M   'P 1'
#
loop_
_entity.id
_entity.type
_entity.pdbx_description
1 polymer ?
#
loop_
_entity_poly.entity_id
_entity_poly.type
_entity_poly.pdbx_seq_one_letter_code
_entity_poly.pdbx_strand_id
1 'polypeptide(L)'
;MNLFRLFIISLFCMYSGCASQNTHTPPSLIAPGDLSEDREYKTEYTYTYKLIEPAQKDLLEYRDDLLFCRLIPGQNTISVDIYNLSSDPFYVDWNQIRMIDSEGQSHGVFRRLELLSDGVREQDLSLILPQGVLSDTLTPKNKVYRNMTGWAQKPLFPNSAEALSMKGQTFGLVIPVKQEESVKTYRFTFEVSDVQSYLVDIK
;
A
#
# COMPACT_ATOMS: atom_id res chain seq x y z
N MET A 1 -3.11 -19.46 58.69
CA MET A 1 -2.21 -18.70 59.60
C MET A 1 -1.74 -17.47 58.84
N ASN A 2 -2.39 -16.32 59.00
CA ASN A 2 -2.09 -15.28 60.03
C ASN A 2 -0.65 -14.78 59.90
N LEU A 3 -0.31 -13.49 59.77
CA LEU A 3 -0.90 -12.23 60.26
C LEU A 3 -0.09 -11.09 59.55
N PHE A 4 -0.70 -10.09 58.90
CA PHE A 4 -1.06 -8.77 59.44
C PHE A 4 0.10 -7.90 59.99
N ARG A 5 0.29 -6.72 59.37
CA ARG A 5 0.73 -5.38 59.88
C ARG A 5 1.48 -4.65 58.74
N LEU A 6 0.94 -3.64 58.05
CA LEU A 6 0.38 -2.34 58.47
C LEU A 6 1.34 -1.55 59.37
N PHE A 7 2.16 -0.69 58.76
CA PHE A 7 2.64 0.55 59.35
C PHE A 7 2.72 1.64 58.27
N ILE A 8 1.94 2.69 58.52
CA ILE A 8 1.87 3.94 57.78
C ILE A 8 2.98 4.84 58.31
N ILE A 9 3.85 5.35 57.42
CA ILE A 9 4.62 6.56 57.70
C ILE A 9 4.46 7.48 56.50
N SER A 10 3.72 8.55 56.74
CA SER A 10 3.58 9.71 55.88
C SER A 10 4.88 10.52 55.96
N LEU A 11 5.56 10.70 54.83
CA LEU A 11 6.62 11.70 54.71
C LEU A 11 6.26 12.67 53.58
N PHE A 12 5.83 13.85 54.01
CA PHE A 12 5.53 15.01 53.20
C PHE A 12 6.86 15.63 52.75
N CYS A 13 7.24 15.44 51.48
CA CYS A 13 8.25 16.25 50.82
C CYS A 13 7.59 17.01 49.68
N MET A 14 7.27 18.27 49.94
CA MET A 14 6.99 19.25 48.91
C MET A 14 8.28 19.49 48.13
N TYR A 15 8.30 19.09 46.87
CA TYR A 15 9.20 19.68 45.88
C TYR A 15 8.35 20.26 44.75
N SER A 16 8.34 21.59 44.74
CA SER A 16 7.81 22.44 43.70
C SER A 16 8.64 22.24 42.43
N GLY A 17 8.07 21.52 41.45
CA GLY A 17 8.59 21.42 40.10
C GLY A 17 7.58 22.02 39.12
N CYS A 18 7.97 23.06 38.41
CA CYS A 18 7.15 23.82 37.47
C CYS A 18 6.38 22.91 36.50
N ALA A 19 5.05 22.95 36.59
CA ALA A 19 4.18 22.41 35.56
C ALA A 19 4.32 23.28 34.30
N SER A 20 5.04 22.76 33.31
CA SER A 20 4.94 23.23 31.92
C SER A 20 3.58 22.82 31.39
N GLN A 21 2.62 23.76 31.42
CA GLN A 21 1.34 23.59 30.75
C GLN A 21 1.59 23.66 29.24
N ASN A 22 1.72 22.49 28.60
CA ASN A 22 1.49 22.39 27.16
C ASN A 22 -0.02 22.55 26.94
N THR A 23 -0.47 23.79 26.84
CA THR A 23 -1.78 24.08 26.26
C THR A 23 -1.72 23.70 24.78
N HIS A 24 -2.24 22.53 24.44
CA HIS A 24 -2.75 22.29 23.09
C HIS A 24 -3.90 23.29 22.89
N THR A 25 -3.58 24.43 22.31
CA THR A 25 -4.58 25.27 21.65
C THR A 25 -5.25 24.42 20.57
N PRO A 26 -6.58 24.26 20.58
CA PRO A 26 -7.27 23.72 19.41
C PRO A 26 -6.96 24.60 18.20
N PRO A 27 -6.96 24.06 16.96
CA PRO A 27 -6.73 24.86 15.76
C PRO A 27 -7.68 26.05 15.77
N SER A 28 -7.11 27.25 15.83
CA SER A 28 -7.83 28.51 15.76
C SER A 28 -8.68 28.50 14.49
N LEU A 29 -9.99 28.72 14.63
CA LEU A 29 -10.81 29.20 13.52
C LEU A 29 -10.19 30.53 13.07
N ILE A 30 -9.55 30.52 11.90
CA ILE A 30 -8.92 31.73 11.33
C ILE A 30 -10.04 32.75 11.10
N ALA A 31 -9.95 33.89 11.78
CA ALA A 31 -10.80 35.04 11.50
C ALA A 31 -10.51 35.54 10.08
N PRO A 32 -11.52 35.91 9.28
CA PRO A 32 -11.33 36.39 7.93
C PRO A 32 -10.77 37.82 7.99
N GLY A 33 -9.44 37.96 7.98
CA GLY A 33 -8.84 39.28 8.11
C GLY A 33 -7.34 39.40 7.97
N ASP A 34 -6.57 38.31 7.87
CA ASP A 34 -5.11 38.40 7.74
C ASP A 34 -4.59 37.37 6.73
N LEU A 35 -4.71 37.72 5.45
CA LEU A 35 -4.15 36.97 4.32
C LEU A 35 -3.32 37.92 3.46
N SER A 36 -2.09 38.19 3.91
CA SER A 36 -1.02 38.69 3.06
C SER A 36 0.17 37.72 3.09
N GLU A 37 -0.02 36.53 2.53
CA GLU A 37 1.06 35.68 2.02
C GLU A 37 0.49 34.90 0.83
N ASP A 38 1.14 35.01 -0.33
CA ASP A 38 0.86 34.23 -1.54
C ASP A 38 1.12 32.74 -1.28
N ARG A 39 0.20 32.07 -0.57
CA ARG A 39 0.27 30.65 -0.29
C ARG A 39 -0.38 29.91 -1.44
N GLU A 40 0.45 29.24 -2.22
CA GLU A 40 0.00 28.32 -3.24
C GLU A 40 -0.33 26.98 -2.56
N TYR A 41 -1.54 26.48 -2.79
CA TYR A 41 -2.01 25.22 -2.24
C TYR A 41 -2.29 24.23 -3.36
N LYS A 42 -1.93 22.98 -3.15
CA LYS A 42 -2.27 21.85 -4.01
C LYS A 42 -3.19 20.88 -3.27
N THR A 43 -4.21 20.38 -3.96
CA THR A 43 -5.03 19.28 -3.44
C THR A 43 -4.31 17.96 -3.65
N GLU A 44 -4.19 17.16 -2.59
CA GLU A 44 -3.70 15.79 -2.67
C GLU A 44 -4.78 14.80 -2.25
N TYR A 45 -4.67 13.58 -2.77
CA TYR A 45 -5.64 12.51 -2.55
C TYR A 45 -4.97 11.32 -1.87
N THR A 46 -5.64 10.76 -0.87
CA THR A 46 -5.22 9.53 -0.18
C THR A 46 -6.30 8.48 -0.28
N TYR A 47 -5.86 7.25 -0.51
CA TYR A 47 -6.71 6.10 -0.73
C TYR A 47 -6.63 5.15 0.45
N THR A 48 -7.79 4.65 0.86
CA THR A 48 -7.90 3.50 1.75
C THR A 48 -8.38 2.31 0.93
N TYR A 49 -7.80 1.14 1.22
CA TYR A 49 -8.10 -0.10 0.51
C TYR A 49 -8.54 -1.18 1.49
N LYS A 50 -9.32 -2.13 1.00
CA LYS A 50 -9.63 -3.38 1.72
C LYS A 50 -9.53 -4.56 0.78
N LEU A 51 -9.09 -5.70 1.29
CA LEU A 51 -9.07 -6.96 0.56
C LEU A 51 -10.49 -7.54 0.53
N ILE A 52 -10.92 -8.04 -0.62
CA ILE A 52 -12.20 -8.71 -0.85
C ILE A 52 -11.96 -10.20 -1.09
N GLU A 53 -10.95 -10.51 -1.92
CA GLU A 53 -10.53 -11.88 -2.20
C GLU A 53 -9.03 -12.02 -1.93
N PRO A 54 -8.57 -13.18 -1.46
CA PRO A 54 -9.34 -14.41 -1.20
C PRO A 54 -10.11 -14.42 0.14
N ALA A 55 -9.94 -13.39 0.97
CA ALA A 55 -10.70 -13.20 2.20
C ALA A 55 -10.93 -11.71 2.45
N GLN A 56 -12.09 -11.36 2.99
CA GLN A 56 -12.41 -9.98 3.29
C GLN A 56 -11.63 -9.48 4.51
N LYS A 57 -10.80 -8.44 4.33
CA LYS A 57 -9.95 -7.86 5.38
C LYS A 57 -9.70 -6.37 5.14
N ASP A 58 -9.51 -5.60 6.21
CA ASP A 58 -9.10 -4.20 6.08
C ASP A 58 -7.63 -4.02 5.69
N LEU A 59 -6.83 -5.09 5.84
CA LEU A 59 -5.43 -5.13 5.41
C LEU A 59 -5.31 -5.87 4.07
N LEU A 60 -4.48 -5.35 3.18
CA LEU A 60 -4.16 -5.96 1.89
C LEU A 60 -3.11 -7.07 2.02
N GLU A 61 -3.44 -8.07 2.85
CA GLU A 61 -2.58 -9.20 3.11
C GLU A 61 -3.33 -10.52 3.22
N TYR A 62 -2.70 -11.58 2.74
CA TYR A 62 -3.23 -12.92 2.78
C TYR A 62 -2.17 -13.91 3.22
N ARG A 63 -2.62 -14.97 3.90
CA ARG A 63 -1.78 -16.05 4.38
C ARG A 63 -2.55 -17.36 4.23
N ASP A 64 -1.88 -18.36 3.69
CA ASP A 64 -2.25 -19.77 3.79
C ASP A 64 -1.03 -20.60 4.20
N ASP A 65 -1.10 -21.92 4.05
CA ASP A 65 0.00 -22.82 4.38
C ASP A 65 1.19 -22.74 3.40
N LEU A 66 0.99 -22.19 2.20
CA LEU A 66 1.99 -22.13 1.14
C LEU A 66 2.70 -20.78 1.11
N LEU A 67 1.96 -19.67 1.23
CA LEU A 67 2.53 -18.33 1.15
C LEU A 67 1.87 -17.30 2.08
N PHE A 68 2.62 -16.23 2.32
CA PHE A 68 2.08 -14.96 2.76
C PHE A 68 2.30 -13.92 1.66
N CYS A 69 1.27 -13.17 1.30
CA CYS A 69 1.31 -12.13 0.29
C CYS A 69 0.82 -10.81 0.89
N ARG A 70 1.55 -9.72 0.65
CA ARG A 70 1.15 -8.35 0.99
C ARG A 70 1.15 -7.49 -0.26
N LEU A 71 0.07 -6.73 -0.47
CA LEU A 71 -0.04 -5.76 -1.56
C LEU A 71 0.02 -4.34 -1.00
N ILE A 72 0.77 -3.48 -1.69
CA ILE A 72 0.93 -2.08 -1.34
C ILE A 72 0.66 -1.26 -2.60
N PRO A 73 -0.60 -0.87 -2.85
CA PRO A 73 -0.96 0.01 -3.95
C PRO A 73 -0.30 1.38 -3.76
N GLY A 74 0.44 1.81 -4.77
CA GLY A 74 0.95 3.17 -4.92
C GLY A 74 0.34 3.82 -6.16
N GLN A 75 0.54 5.14 -6.32
CA GLN A 75 -0.10 5.93 -7.38
C GLN A 75 0.05 5.31 -8.78
N ASN A 76 1.22 4.73 -9.06
CA ASN A 76 1.59 4.21 -10.37
C ASN A 76 1.69 2.68 -10.40
N THR A 77 2.10 2.06 -9.29
CA THR A 77 2.46 0.64 -9.22
C THR A 77 1.77 -0.04 -8.05
N ILE A 78 1.70 -1.37 -8.07
CA ILE A 78 1.40 -2.16 -6.87
C ILE A 78 2.70 -2.84 -6.43
N SER A 79 3.18 -2.54 -5.23
CA SER A 79 4.27 -3.32 -4.64
C SER A 79 3.70 -4.61 -4.08
N VAL A 80 4.43 -5.70 -4.26
CA VAL A 80 4.06 -7.03 -3.77
C VAL A 80 5.21 -7.61 -2.98
N ASP A 81 4.89 -8.14 -1.79
CA ASP A 81 5.78 -9.02 -1.05
C ASP A 81 5.19 -10.41 -1.02
N ILE A 82 5.95 -11.41 -1.49
CA ILE A 82 5.56 -12.82 -1.48
C ILE A 82 6.57 -13.60 -0.65
N TYR A 83 6.09 -14.24 0.41
CA TYR A 83 6.89 -15.04 1.32
C TYR A 83 6.53 -16.51 1.13
N ASN A 84 7.53 -17.36 0.98
CA ASN A 84 7.33 -18.80 0.91
C ASN A 84 7.26 -19.38 2.33
N LEU A 85 6.08 -19.87 2.71
CA LEU A 85 5.86 -20.49 4.02
C LEU A 85 6.00 -22.02 3.99
N SER A 86 6.01 -22.60 2.80
CA SER A 86 6.14 -24.04 2.62
C SER A 86 7.59 -24.53 2.82
N SER A 87 7.74 -25.85 2.86
CA SER A 87 9.04 -26.55 2.90
C SER A 87 9.76 -26.60 1.57
N ASP A 88 9.06 -26.33 0.46
CA ASP A 88 9.56 -26.55 -0.89
C ASP A 88 9.67 -25.22 -1.64
N PRO A 89 10.66 -25.06 -2.52
CA PRO A 89 10.75 -23.87 -3.35
C PRO A 89 9.53 -23.75 -4.27
N PHE A 90 9.15 -22.52 -4.59
CA PHE A 90 8.20 -22.27 -5.66
C PHE A 90 8.68 -21.17 -6.60
N TYR A 91 8.03 -21.12 -7.76
CA TYR A 91 8.38 -20.24 -8.85
C TYR A 91 7.24 -19.30 -9.18
N VAL A 92 7.60 -18.06 -9.53
CA VAL A 92 6.68 -17.02 -10.01
C VAL A 92 7.08 -16.62 -11.42
N ASP A 93 6.19 -16.86 -12.38
CA ASP A 93 6.33 -16.42 -13.77
C ASP A 93 5.60 -15.08 -13.98
N TRP A 94 6.37 -14.00 -14.04
CA TRP A 94 5.85 -12.63 -14.21
C TRP A 94 5.12 -12.43 -15.53
N ASN A 95 5.42 -13.24 -16.55
CA ASN A 95 4.73 -13.17 -17.84
C ASN A 95 3.32 -13.73 -17.76
N GLN A 96 3.00 -14.50 -16.72
CA GLN A 96 1.67 -15.06 -16.47
C GLN A 96 0.87 -14.27 -15.44
N ILE A 97 1.50 -13.38 -14.67
CA ILE A 97 0.78 -12.49 -13.75
C ILE A 97 -0.13 -11.55 -14.54
N ARG A 98 -1.35 -11.36 -14.02
CA ARG A 98 -2.34 -10.46 -14.59
C ARG A 98 -2.81 -9.47 -13.55
N MET A 99 -2.90 -8.19 -13.94
CA MET A 99 -3.60 -7.17 -13.17
C MET A 99 -4.97 -6.95 -13.80
N ILE A 100 -6.00 -6.94 -12.98
CA ILE A 100 -7.37 -6.64 -13.38
C ILE A 100 -7.65 -5.18 -13.00
N ASP A 101 -8.03 -4.36 -13.98
CA ASP A 101 -8.41 -2.97 -13.72
C ASP A 101 -9.84 -2.84 -13.19
N SER A 102 -10.26 -1.60 -12.90
CA SER A 102 -11.59 -1.32 -12.38
C SER A 102 -12.74 -1.52 -13.35
N GLU A 103 -12.43 -1.71 -14.64
CA GLU A 103 -13.41 -2.13 -15.65
C GLU A 103 -13.49 -3.66 -15.77
N GLY A 104 -12.71 -4.39 -14.98
CA GLY A 104 -12.63 -5.85 -15.02
C GLY A 104 -11.73 -6.39 -16.15
N GLN A 105 -10.99 -5.53 -16.86
CA GLN A 105 -10.11 -5.95 -17.95
C GLN A 105 -8.78 -6.48 -17.42
N SER A 106 -8.27 -7.54 -18.06
CA SER A 106 -7.04 -8.22 -17.67
C SER A 106 -5.84 -7.74 -18.48
N HIS A 107 -4.81 -7.27 -17.79
CA HIS A 107 -3.59 -6.75 -18.37
C HIS A 107 -2.37 -7.54 -17.86
N GLY A 108 -1.38 -7.74 -18.73
CA GLY A 108 -0.07 -8.19 -18.27
C GLY A 108 0.60 -7.13 -17.39
N VAL A 109 1.65 -7.52 -16.68
CA VAL A 109 2.44 -6.61 -15.84
C VAL A 109 3.90 -6.52 -16.31
N PHE A 110 4.52 -5.38 -16.04
CA PHE A 110 5.96 -5.19 -16.00
C PHE A 110 6.42 -5.17 -14.55
N ARG A 111 7.48 -5.91 -14.26
CA ARG A 111 8.26 -5.90 -13.03
C ARG A 111 9.34 -4.83 -13.16
N ARG A 112 9.39 -3.88 -12.23
CA ARG A 112 10.36 -2.75 -12.24
C ARG A 112 10.43 -2.02 -13.59
N LEU A 113 9.61 -0.98 -13.73
CA LEU A 113 9.46 -0.22 -14.99
C LEU A 113 10.79 0.31 -15.58
N GLU A 114 11.76 0.61 -14.71
CA GLU A 114 13.10 1.10 -15.07
C GLU A 114 13.86 0.18 -16.05
N LEU A 115 13.47 -1.10 -16.15
CA LEU A 115 14.06 -2.08 -17.06
C LEU A 115 13.52 -2.00 -18.50
N LEU A 116 12.58 -1.10 -18.79
CA LEU A 116 12.02 -0.94 -20.15
C LEU A 116 12.85 -0.09 -21.10
N SER A 117 14.00 0.45 -20.66
CA SER A 117 14.94 1.15 -21.56
C SER A 117 15.28 0.34 -22.82
N ASP A 118 15.19 -0.99 -22.72
CA ASP A 118 15.64 -1.94 -23.74
C ASP A 118 14.46 -2.62 -24.47
N GLY A 119 13.21 -2.22 -24.19
CA GLY A 119 11.99 -2.74 -24.82
C GLY A 119 11.20 -3.78 -24.00
N VAL A 120 10.15 -4.34 -24.60
CA VAL A 120 9.28 -5.37 -24.00
C VAL A 120 10.00 -6.71 -24.06
N ARG A 121 10.85 -7.00 -23.08
CA ARG A 121 11.50 -8.30 -22.93
C ARG A 121 10.62 -9.25 -22.11
N GLU A 122 10.69 -10.54 -22.41
CA GLU A 122 10.21 -11.58 -21.50
C GLU A 122 10.92 -11.45 -20.15
N GLN A 123 10.17 -11.66 -19.08
CA GLN A 123 10.67 -11.47 -17.72
C GLN A 123 11.15 -12.81 -17.16
N ASP A 124 12.35 -12.82 -16.59
CA ASP A 124 12.90 -14.03 -15.97
C ASP A 124 12.05 -14.47 -14.78
N LEU A 125 11.73 -15.76 -14.77
CA LEU A 125 11.02 -16.42 -13.71
C LEU A 125 11.79 -16.33 -12.38
N SER A 126 11.07 -16.08 -11.29
CA SER A 126 11.65 -15.91 -9.96
C SER A 126 11.48 -17.18 -9.12
N LEU A 127 12.58 -17.67 -8.55
CA LEU A 127 12.61 -18.75 -7.57
C LEU A 127 12.55 -18.16 -6.15
N ILE A 128 11.60 -18.61 -5.33
CA ILE A 128 11.53 -18.30 -3.91
C ILE A 128 11.81 -19.58 -3.11
N LEU A 129 12.96 -19.61 -2.43
CA LEU A 129 13.33 -20.70 -1.53
C LEU A 129 12.41 -20.73 -0.29
N PRO A 130 12.32 -21.87 0.43
CA PRO A 130 11.60 -21.95 1.70
C PRO A 130 11.99 -20.83 2.66
N GLN A 131 11.00 -20.19 3.30
CA GLN A 131 11.17 -19.01 4.17
C GLN A 131 11.74 -17.76 3.47
N GLY A 132 11.98 -17.83 2.16
CA GLY A 132 12.43 -16.70 1.35
C GLY A 132 11.32 -15.68 1.10
N VAL A 133 11.75 -14.46 0.79
CA VAL A 133 10.88 -13.34 0.41
C VAL A 133 11.26 -12.82 -0.97
N LEU A 134 10.24 -12.47 -1.74
CA LEU A 134 10.32 -11.75 -3.00
C LEU A 134 9.55 -10.45 -2.87
N SER A 135 10.25 -9.32 -2.99
CA SER A 135 9.67 -7.99 -3.01
C SER A 135 9.88 -7.35 -4.37
N ASP A 136 8.79 -6.93 -5.02
CA ASP A 136 8.89 -6.27 -6.32
C ASP A 136 7.73 -5.28 -6.56
N THR A 137 7.81 -4.50 -7.64
CA THR A 137 6.80 -3.53 -8.06
C THR A 137 6.21 -3.92 -9.41
N LEU A 138 4.88 -3.91 -9.48
CA LEU A 138 4.12 -4.31 -10.65
C LEU A 138 3.47 -3.08 -11.29
N THR A 139 3.76 -2.87 -12.57
CA THR A 139 3.12 -1.87 -13.41
C THR A 139 2.28 -2.56 -14.47
N PRO A 140 0.97 -2.30 -14.58
CA PRO A 140 0.17 -2.89 -15.65
C PRO A 140 0.59 -2.33 -17.02
N LYS A 141 0.74 -3.21 -18.01
CA LYS A 141 1.30 -2.87 -19.33
C LYS A 141 0.49 -1.80 -20.06
N ASN A 142 -0.84 -1.77 -19.89
CA ASN A 142 -1.73 -0.79 -20.52
C ASN A 142 -1.56 0.64 -19.97
N LYS A 143 -0.89 0.81 -18.83
CA LYS A 143 -0.55 2.12 -18.27
C LYS A 143 0.80 2.65 -18.74
N VAL A 144 1.58 1.85 -19.47
CA VAL A 144 2.88 2.25 -20.02
C VAL A 144 2.72 2.62 -21.48
N TYR A 145 3.30 3.75 -21.88
CA TYR A 145 3.25 4.24 -23.26
C TYR A 145 4.54 4.97 -23.60
N ARG A 146 4.81 5.13 -24.89
CA ARG A 146 5.96 5.91 -25.38
C ARG A 146 5.50 7.30 -25.79
N ASN A 147 6.16 8.33 -25.28
CA ASN A 147 5.99 9.73 -25.70
C ASN A 147 7.27 10.25 -26.37
N MET A 148 7.34 11.56 -26.67
CA MET A 148 8.50 12.17 -27.31
C MET A 148 9.79 12.11 -26.46
N THR A 149 9.67 11.98 -25.14
CA THR A 149 10.82 11.98 -24.19
C THR A 149 11.23 10.58 -23.75
N GLY A 150 10.51 9.53 -24.15
CA GLY A 150 10.82 8.15 -23.82
C GLY A 150 9.61 7.37 -23.33
N TRP A 151 9.84 6.41 -22.44
CA TRP A 151 8.78 5.68 -21.77
C TRP A 151 8.14 6.53 -20.69
N ALA A 152 6.82 6.51 -20.65
CA ALA A 152 6.00 7.22 -19.68
C ALA A 152 4.92 6.29 -19.12
N GLN A 153 4.36 6.68 -17.98
CA GLN A 153 3.37 5.89 -17.26
C GLN A 153 2.17 6.75 -16.86
N LYS A 154 0.96 6.23 -17.09
CA LYS A 154 -0.28 6.77 -16.53
C LYS A 154 -0.46 6.27 -15.10
N PRO A 155 -1.00 7.09 -14.18
CA PRO A 155 -1.28 6.64 -12.83
C PRO A 155 -2.32 5.50 -12.84
N LEU A 156 -2.12 4.55 -11.93
CA LEU A 156 -3.10 3.52 -11.59
C LEU A 156 -4.21 4.13 -10.71
N PHE A 157 -3.81 4.98 -9.75
CA PHE A 157 -4.71 5.76 -8.91
C PHE A 157 -4.43 7.25 -9.14
N PRO A 158 -5.36 8.00 -9.77
CA PRO A 158 -5.12 9.39 -10.17
C PRO A 158 -4.99 10.33 -8.96
N ASN A 159 -4.02 11.24 -8.95
CA ASN A 159 -3.91 12.26 -7.90
C ASN A 159 -4.58 13.58 -8.36
N SER A 160 -5.84 13.49 -8.80
CA SER A 160 -6.65 14.60 -9.33
C SER A 160 -8.10 14.45 -8.86
N ALA A 161 -9.01 15.36 -9.26
CA ALA A 161 -10.43 15.26 -8.92
C ALA A 161 -11.07 13.90 -9.32
N GLU A 162 -10.50 13.22 -10.31
CA GLU A 162 -10.92 11.87 -10.72
C GLU A 162 -10.74 10.83 -9.60
N ALA A 163 -9.86 11.08 -8.63
CA ALA A 163 -9.63 10.22 -7.47
C ALA A 163 -10.92 9.89 -6.72
N LEU A 164 -11.81 10.87 -6.57
CA LEU A 164 -13.06 10.71 -5.82
C LEU A 164 -13.99 9.68 -6.47
N SER A 165 -13.91 9.50 -7.80
CA SER A 165 -14.69 8.50 -8.54
C SER A 165 -14.19 7.07 -8.33
N MET A 166 -13.01 6.88 -7.73
CA MET A 166 -12.41 5.57 -7.51
C MET A 166 -13.03 4.83 -6.33
N LYS A 167 -13.72 5.52 -5.42
CA LYS A 167 -14.35 4.90 -4.24
C LYS A 167 -15.35 3.83 -4.68
N GLY A 168 -15.22 2.64 -4.10
CA GLY A 168 -16.02 1.46 -4.42
C GLY A 168 -15.55 0.68 -5.66
N GLN A 169 -14.58 1.19 -6.43
CA GLN A 169 -14.00 0.43 -7.53
C GLN A 169 -13.09 -0.68 -7.01
N THR A 170 -13.03 -1.79 -7.75
CA THR A 170 -12.21 -2.95 -7.42
C THR A 170 -11.05 -3.11 -8.40
N PHE A 171 -9.96 -3.67 -7.91
CA PHE A 171 -8.79 -4.00 -8.70
C PHE A 171 -8.36 -5.42 -8.35
N GLY A 172 -7.74 -6.11 -9.29
CA GLY A 172 -7.32 -7.48 -9.13
C GLY A 172 -5.84 -7.70 -9.41
N LEU A 173 -5.25 -8.69 -8.73
CA LEU A 173 -3.95 -9.26 -9.05
C LEU A 173 -4.05 -10.78 -9.03
N VAL A 174 -3.74 -11.40 -10.17
CA VAL A 174 -3.75 -12.85 -10.34
C VAL A 174 -2.31 -13.33 -10.45
N ILE A 175 -1.89 -14.15 -9.49
CA ILE A 175 -0.53 -14.67 -9.36
C ILE A 175 -0.57 -16.20 -9.43
N PRO A 176 -0.17 -16.80 -10.56
CA PRO A 176 0.11 -18.22 -10.64
C PRO A 176 1.44 -18.52 -9.93
N VAL A 177 1.39 -19.41 -8.94
CA VAL A 177 2.56 -19.93 -8.22
C VAL A 177 2.75 -21.37 -8.61
N LYS A 178 3.93 -21.71 -9.12
CA LYS A 178 4.28 -23.08 -9.50
C LYS A 178 5.15 -23.72 -8.42
N GLN A 179 4.69 -24.84 -7.88
CA GLN A 179 5.44 -25.67 -6.94
C GLN A 179 5.44 -27.11 -7.45
N GLU A 180 6.65 -27.63 -7.74
CA GLU A 180 6.85 -28.92 -8.43
C GLU A 180 6.07 -28.98 -9.76
N GLU A 181 5.16 -29.95 -9.91
CA GLU A 181 4.29 -30.14 -11.08
C GLU A 181 2.93 -29.44 -10.93
N SER A 182 2.65 -28.84 -9.77
CA SER A 182 1.39 -28.17 -9.49
C SER A 182 1.48 -26.66 -9.73
N VAL A 183 0.38 -26.07 -10.21
CA VAL A 183 0.21 -24.62 -10.31
C VAL A 183 -0.99 -24.21 -9.48
N LYS A 184 -0.76 -23.41 -8.44
CA LYS A 184 -1.80 -22.81 -7.63
C LYS A 184 -1.95 -21.34 -8.03
N THR A 185 -3.16 -20.94 -8.40
CA THR A 185 -3.43 -19.55 -8.78
C THR A 185 -4.05 -18.80 -7.63
N TYR A 186 -3.40 -17.70 -7.23
CA TYR A 186 -3.89 -16.78 -6.22
C TYR A 186 -4.57 -15.59 -6.90
N ARG A 187 -5.80 -15.29 -6.48
CA ARG A 187 -6.53 -14.08 -6.90
C ARG A 187 -6.68 -13.17 -5.70
N PHE A 188 -6.09 -11.99 -5.81
CA PHE A 188 -6.28 -10.90 -4.87
C PHE A 188 -7.20 -9.89 -5.52
N THR A 189 -8.36 -9.66 -4.92
CA THR A 189 -9.26 -8.57 -5.34
C THR A 189 -9.33 -7.60 -4.18
N PHE A 190 -9.06 -6.33 -4.43
CA PHE A 190 -9.14 -5.28 -3.42
C PHE A 190 -10.01 -4.13 -3.91
N GLU A 191 -10.71 -3.50 -2.98
CA GLU A 191 -11.60 -2.36 -3.22
C GLU A 191 -10.97 -1.10 -2.67
N VAL A 192 -11.15 0.02 -3.38
CA VAL A 192 -10.92 1.36 -2.83
C VAL A 192 -12.06 1.70 -1.88
N SER A 193 -11.87 1.46 -0.58
CA SER A 193 -12.93 1.65 0.42
C SER A 193 -13.21 3.12 0.73
N ASP A 194 -12.19 3.97 0.64
CA ASP A 194 -12.34 5.41 0.85
C ASP A 194 -11.31 6.23 0.06
N VAL A 195 -11.67 7.48 -0.23
CA VAL A 195 -10.78 8.46 -0.85
C VAL A 195 -10.97 9.80 -0.14
N GLN A 196 -9.88 10.37 0.34
CA GLN A 196 -9.86 11.63 1.06
C GLN A 196 -9.01 12.65 0.32
N SER A 197 -9.43 13.91 0.32
CA SER A 197 -8.63 15.01 -0.24
C SER A 197 -8.28 16.03 0.83
N TYR A 198 -7.08 16.60 0.75
CA TYR A 198 -6.61 17.65 1.64
C TYR A 198 -5.76 18.67 0.88
N LEU A 199 -5.71 19.89 1.42
CA LEU A 199 -4.86 20.96 0.88
C LEU A 199 -3.47 20.86 1.48
N VAL A 200 -2.46 20.89 0.63
CA VAL A 200 -1.04 20.90 0.97
C VAL A 200 -0.46 22.24 0.54
N ASP A 201 0.23 22.92 1.46
CA ASP A 201 0.99 24.13 1.17
C ASP A 201 2.22 23.75 0.35
N ILE A 202 2.41 24.36 -0.83
CA ILE A 202 3.51 24.04 -1.75
C ILE A 202 4.65 25.07 -1.74
N LYS A 203 4.78 25.83 -0.63
CA LYS A 203 5.92 26.71 -0.34
C LYS A 203 7.30 26.07 -0.55
#